data_AF-B1BVQ8-F1
#
_entry.id   AF-B1BVQ8-F1
#
_cell.length_a   1.000
_cell.length_b   1.000
_cell.length_c   1.000
_cell.angle_alpha   90.00
_cell.angle_beta   90.00
_cell.angle_gamma   90.00
#
_symmetry.space_group_name_H-M   'P 1'
#
loop_
_entity.id
_entity.type
_entity.pdbx_description
1 polymer ?
#
loop_
_entity_poly.entity_id
_entity_poly.type
_entity_poly.pdbx_seq_one_letter_code
_entity_poly.pdbx_strand_id
1 'polypeptide(L)' 'MQEERILKVSFNKSGGTAGKNGMTTRVTLPIKWVRYLGINEEDRKIKAKIDGTRIIIEKL' A
#
# COMPACT_ATOMS: atom_id res chain seq x y z
N MET A 1 -2.65 0.04 -19.21
CA MET A 1 -3.95 -0.39 -18.65
C MET A 1 -4.54 0.78 -17.89
N GLN A 2 -5.80 1.16 -18.12
CA GLN A 2 -6.53 2.11 -17.29
C GLN A 2 -7.66 1.33 -16.61
N GLU A 3 -7.53 1.14 -15.31
CA GLU A 3 -8.48 0.39 -14.48
C GLU A 3 -8.58 1.10 -13.13
N GLU A 4 -9.79 1.29 -12.63
CA GLU A 4 -10.05 1.87 -11.31
C GLU A 4 -10.78 0.85 -10.43
N ARG A 5 -10.42 0.79 -9.15
CA ARG A 5 -11.10 -0.04 -8.16
C ARG A 5 -11.23 0.70 -6.84
N ILE A 6 -12.40 0.61 -6.22
CA ILE A 6 -12.62 1.07 -4.85
C ILE A 6 -12.00 0.03 -3.90
N LEU A 7 -10.99 0.44 -3.15
CA LEU A 7 -10.30 -0.40 -2.16
C LEU A 7 -10.64 0.06 -0.75
N LYS A 8 -10.35 -0.80 0.23
CA LYS A 8 -10.48 -0.48 1.66
C LYS A 8 -9.11 -0.42 2.30
N VAL A 9 -8.96 0.49 3.26
CA VAL A 9 -7.80 0.53 4.15
C VAL A 9 -8.07 -0.41 5.32
N SER A 10 -7.16 -1.36 5.53
CA SER A 10 -7.18 -2.21 6.72
C SER A 10 -6.48 -1.48 7.86
N PHE A 11 -7.12 -1.46 9.03
CA PHE A 11 -6.56 -0.92 10.28
C PHE A 11 -6.32 -2.08 11.24
N ASN A 12 -5.07 -2.32 11.61
CA ASN A 12 -4.70 -3.37 12.54
C ASN A 12 -4.06 -2.76 13.78
N LYS A 13 -4.70 -2.99 14.94
CA LYS A 13 -4.12 -2.64 16.24
C LYS A 13 -2.90 -3.50 16.47
N SER A 14 -1.80 -2.87 16.89
CA SER A 14 -0.61 -3.59 17.30
C SER A 14 -0.88 -4.28 18.64
N GLY A 15 -0.61 -5.59 18.72
CA GLY A 15 -0.60 -6.33 19.99
C GLY A 15 0.77 -6.27 20.67
N GLY A 16 0.83 -6.73 21.92
CA GLY A 16 2.11 -6.94 22.65
C GLY A 16 2.76 -5.65 23.18
N THR A 17 4.09 -5.56 23.06
CA THR A 17 4.95 -4.48 23.57
C THR A 17 5.00 -3.22 22.70
N ALA A 18 4.28 -3.19 21.58
CA ALA A 18 4.11 -1.96 20.82
C ALA A 18 3.36 -0.94 21.70
N GLY A 19 3.91 0.29 21.81
CA GLY A 19 3.40 1.32 22.70
C GLY A 19 1.88 1.52 22.59
N LYS A 20 1.25 1.93 23.71
CA LYS A 20 -0.20 2.21 23.76
C LYS A 20 -0.61 3.01 22.52
N ASN A 21 -1.44 2.42 21.66
CA ASN A 21 -1.97 2.96 20.40
C ASN A 21 -1.18 2.69 19.10
N GLY A 22 -0.25 1.73 19.10
CA GLY A 22 0.31 1.23 17.84
C GLY A 22 -0.80 0.80 16.86
N MET A 23 -0.85 1.43 15.69
CA MET A 23 -1.81 1.12 14.63
C MET A 23 -1.04 1.01 13.32
N THR A 24 -1.30 -0.04 12.57
CA THR A 24 -0.78 -0.20 11.22
C THR A 24 -1.92 -0.11 10.22
N THR A 25 -1.67 0.58 9.11
CA THR A 25 -2.62 0.71 8.01
C THR A 25 -2.04 0.08 6.75
N ARG A 26 -2.90 -0.57 5.95
CA ARG A 26 -2.49 -1.17 4.67
C ARG A 26 -3.61 -1.07 3.66
N VAL A 27 -3.26 -0.84 2.41
CA VAL A 27 -4.13 -1.05 1.25
C VAL A 27 -3.61 -2.27 0.50
N THR A 28 -4.49 -3.21 0.18
CA THR A 28 -4.14 -4.37 -0.63
C THR A 28 -4.29 -4.02 -2.11
N LEU A 29 -3.18 -3.93 -2.82
CA LEU A 29 -3.19 -3.72 -4.27
C LEU A 29 -3.56 -5.03 -5.00
N PRO A 30 -4.39 -4.96 -6.06
CA PRO A 30 -4.64 -6.12 -6.92
C PRO A 30 -3.34 -6.69 -7.48
N ILE A 31 -3.15 -8.01 -7.35
CA ILE A 31 -1.93 -8.69 -7.82
C ILE A 31 -1.65 -8.46 -9.33
N LYS A 32 -2.71 -8.27 -10.12
CA LYS A 32 -2.60 -7.95 -11.55
C LYS A 32 -1.85 -6.63 -11.79
N TRP A 33 -2.10 -5.61 -10.99
CA TRP A 33 -1.44 -4.31 -11.10
C TRP A 33 0.02 -4.39 -10.66
N VAL A 34 0.27 -5.07 -9.54
CA VAL A 34 1.63 -5.30 -9.01
C VAL A 34 2.50 -6.01 -10.05
N ARG A 35 2.00 -7.10 -10.64
CA ARG A 35 2.69 -7.82 -11.73
C ARG A 35 2.86 -6.98 -12.99
N TYR A 36 1.83 -6.22 -13.38
CA TYR A 36 1.90 -5.33 -14.54
C TYR A 36 2.97 -4.24 -14.39
N LEU A 37 3.17 -3.73 -13.17
CA LEU A 37 4.21 -2.76 -12.84
C LEU A 37 5.60 -3.39 -12.64
N GLY A 38 5.77 -4.70 -12.87
CA GLY A 38 7.03 -5.42 -12.73
C GLY A 38 7.48 -5.64 -11.28
N ILE A 39 6.62 -5.35 -10.30
CA ILE A 39 6.93 -5.51 -8.88
C ILE A 39 6.86 -7.00 -8.53
N ASN A 40 7.90 -7.51 -7.89
CA ASN A 40 8.00 -8.90 -7.45
C ASN A 40 8.67 -8.99 -6.08
N GLU A 41 8.92 -10.21 -5.58
CA GLU A 41 9.46 -10.42 -4.24
C GLU A 41 10.88 -9.87 -4.05
N GLU A 42 11.68 -9.88 -5.10
CA GLU A 42 13.06 -9.38 -5.14
C GLU A 42 13.07 -7.86 -5.36
N ASP A 43 12.20 -7.35 -6.24
CA ASP A 43 12.05 -5.94 -6.54
C ASP A 43 10.67 -5.40 -6.12
N ARG A 44 10.52 -5.23 -4.80
CA ARG A 44 9.30 -4.77 -4.14
C ARG A 44 9.29 -3.29 -3.75
N LYS A 45 10.29 -2.52 -4.17
CA LYS A 45 10.43 -1.11 -3.78
C LYS A 45 9.47 -0.24 -4.59
N ILE A 46 8.70 0.57 -3.86
CA ILE A 46 7.79 1.57 -4.41
C ILE A 46 7.97 2.90 -3.69
N LYS A 47 7.55 3.98 -4.34
CA LYS A 47 7.47 5.31 -3.76
C LYS A 47 6.00 5.66 -3.53
N ALA A 48 5.67 6.08 -2.31
CA ALA A 48 4.38 6.69 -2.01
C ALA A 48 4.60 8.17 -1.70
N LYS A 49 3.80 9.04 -2.29
CA LYS A 49 3.80 10.48 -2.03
C LYS A 49 2.39 10.94 -1.71
N ILE A 50 2.27 11.95 -0.85
CA ILE A 50 1.02 12.68 -0.65
C ILE A 50 1.07 13.92 -1.54
N ASP A 51 0.03 14.10 -2.33
CA ASP A 51 -0.21 15.28 -3.15
C ASP A 51 -1.62 15.78 -2.88
N GLY A 52 -1.73 16.82 -2.03
CA GLY A 52 -2.99 17.30 -1.49
C GLY A 52 -3.78 16.21 -0.76
N THR A 53 -4.92 15.81 -1.33
CA THR A 53 -5.82 14.77 -0.80
C THR A 53 -5.59 13.39 -1.41
N ARG A 54 -4.56 13.22 -2.24
CA ARG A 54 -4.27 11.99 -2.99
C ARG A 54 -2.99 11.35 -2.49
N ILE A 55 -2.97 10.02 -2.49
CA ILE A 55 -1.74 9.24 -2.36
C ILE A 55 -1.40 8.70 -3.74
N ILE A 56 -0.20 9.03 -4.22
CA ILE A 56 0.33 8.56 -5.50
C ILE A 56 1.37 7.49 -5.19
N ILE A 57 1.21 6.31 -5.81
CA ILE A 57 2.12 5.16 -5.66
C ILE A 57 2.79 4.87 -7.00
N GLU A 58 4.11 4.80 -7.00
CA GLU A 58 4.94 4.64 -8.20
C GLU A 58 5.99 3.54 -7.98
N LYS A 59 6.35 2.80 -9.03
CA LYS A 59 7.53 1.92 -9.01
C LYS A 59 8.79 2.78 -8.95
N LEU A 60 9.79 2.31 -8.19
CA LEU A 60 11.15 2.89 -8.17
C LEU A 60 12.07 2.25 -9.19
#